data_AF-A0A5D4KAK3-F1
#
_entry.id   AF-A0A5D4KAK3-F1
#
_cell.length_a   1.000
_cell.length_b   1.000
_cell.length_c   1.000
_cell.angle_alpha   90.00
_cell.angle_beta   90.00
_cell.angle_gamma   90.00
#
_symmetry.space_group_name_H-M   'P 1'
#
loop_
_entity.id
_entity.type
_entity.pdbx_description
1 polymer ?
#
loop_
_entity_poly.entity_id
_entity_poly.type
_entity_poly.pdbx_seq_one_letter_code
_entity_poly.pdbx_strand_id
1 'polypeptide(L)'
;MKKLSLLLVLLPLLILSACGGGGGQASASQPDYDETKKMVVDILKTDDGKKAIQEIMTDEKVKQQLIMDESVVKETIVTTLTSEKGSEFWKKSFEDPKFAEQMAKSMKTENEKLLKDLMKDPEYQGMVMDILKDPEIQKEIGETLKSKEYREHLQQVVTETFESPLFKAKIQDILLKAAGEMKGQGGEQGQEGGGESGGGESGGGGGSEESGGEGGA
;
A
#
# COMPACT_ATOMS: atom_id res chain seq x y z
N MET A 1 88.44 -48.09 -38.99
CA MET A 1 88.68 -48.46 -37.59
C MET A 1 89.72 -47.56 -36.90
N LYS A 2 89.51 -46.23 -36.87
CA LYS A 2 90.36 -45.27 -36.13
C LYS A 2 89.57 -44.22 -35.33
N LYS A 3 88.22 -44.26 -35.40
CA LYS A 3 87.32 -43.39 -34.60
C LYS A 3 86.68 -44.10 -33.40
N LEU A 4 86.81 -45.43 -33.33
CA LEU A 4 86.36 -46.25 -32.19
C LEU A 4 87.41 -46.37 -31.08
N SER A 5 88.67 -46.01 -31.38
CA SER A 5 89.78 -45.98 -30.41
C SER A 5 89.83 -44.69 -29.59
N LEU A 6 89.11 -43.64 -30.00
CA LEU A 6 89.05 -42.35 -29.29
C LEU A 6 87.95 -42.35 -28.20
N LEU A 7 86.97 -43.26 -28.30
CA LEU A 7 85.83 -43.37 -27.38
C LEU A 7 86.14 -44.28 -26.17
N LEU A 8 87.23 -45.07 -26.22
CA LEU A 8 87.68 -45.97 -25.16
C LEU A 8 88.65 -45.29 -24.15
N VAL A 9 89.12 -44.07 -24.44
CA VAL A 9 90.06 -43.31 -23.59
C VAL A 9 89.36 -42.14 -22.85
N LEU A 10 88.10 -41.84 -23.18
CA LEU A 10 87.31 -40.74 -22.58
C LEU A 10 86.37 -41.19 -21.45
N LEU A 11 86.36 -42.48 -21.10
CA LEU A 11 85.52 -43.04 -20.03
C LEU A 11 86.14 -43.07 -18.61
N PRO A 12 87.48 -43.02 -18.39
CA PRO A 12 88.02 -42.98 -17.02
C PRO A 12 88.10 -41.56 -16.42
N LEU A 13 87.79 -40.49 -17.17
CA LEU A 13 87.82 -39.11 -16.66
C LEU A 13 86.58 -38.70 -15.84
N LEU A 14 85.54 -39.54 -15.80
CA LEU A 14 84.28 -39.26 -15.12
C LEU A 14 84.20 -39.85 -13.70
N ILE A 15 85.23 -40.57 -13.24
CA ILE A 15 85.25 -41.29 -11.95
C ILE A 15 86.22 -40.63 -10.93
N LEU A 16 86.92 -39.56 -11.31
CA LEU A 16 87.85 -38.83 -10.44
C LEU A 16 87.23 -37.67 -9.63
N SER A 17 85.90 -37.49 -9.67
CA SER A 17 85.20 -36.50 -8.83
C SER A 17 84.49 -37.10 -7.62
N ALA A 18 84.78 -38.36 -7.27
CA ALA A 18 84.24 -39.01 -6.08
C ALA A 18 85.33 -39.27 -5.04
N CYS A 19 85.18 -38.57 -3.91
CA CYS A 19 85.72 -38.83 -2.58
C CYS A 19 87.09 -38.23 -2.20
N GLY A 20 87.05 -37.24 -1.30
CA GLY A 20 88.20 -36.71 -0.56
C GLY A 20 87.86 -35.42 0.16
N GLY A 21 87.39 -35.52 1.42
CA GLY A 21 86.84 -34.42 2.20
C GLY A 21 87.83 -33.32 2.62
N GLY A 22 87.27 -32.13 2.85
CA GLY A 22 87.96 -31.00 3.46
C GLY A 22 87.24 -29.66 3.28
N GLY A 23 86.28 -29.36 4.16
CA GLY A 23 85.92 -27.98 4.54
C GLY A 23 85.02 -27.17 3.59
N GLY A 24 83.79 -26.91 4.04
CA GLY A 24 83.06 -25.70 3.67
C GLY A 24 81.97 -25.86 2.60
N GLN A 25 80.78 -25.41 2.98
CA GLN A 25 79.68 -24.91 2.14
C GLN A 25 78.59 -25.89 1.66
N ALA A 26 77.43 -25.67 2.29
CA ALA A 26 76.06 -25.82 1.78
C ALA A 26 75.53 -27.24 1.52
N SER A 27 75.07 -27.87 2.60
CA SER A 27 73.90 -28.75 2.52
C SER A 27 72.71 -27.93 2.03
N ALA A 28 72.20 -28.26 0.84
CA ALA A 28 70.89 -27.84 0.39
C ALA A 28 69.83 -28.65 1.14
N SER A 29 69.63 -28.32 2.41
CA SER A 29 68.40 -28.67 3.12
C SER A 29 67.29 -27.84 2.48
N GLN A 30 66.28 -28.51 1.91
CA GLN A 30 65.03 -27.84 1.59
C GLN A 30 64.59 -27.05 2.84
N PRO A 31 64.21 -25.77 2.70
CA PRO A 31 63.78 -25.00 3.86
C PRO A 31 62.64 -25.75 4.53
N ASP A 32 62.74 -25.88 5.86
CA ASP A 32 61.74 -26.55 6.68
C ASP A 32 60.38 -25.90 6.35
N TYR A 33 59.41 -26.73 5.97
CA TYR A 33 58.11 -26.25 5.51
C TYR A 33 57.44 -25.40 6.59
N ASP A 34 57.70 -25.72 7.86
CA ASP A 34 57.22 -24.97 9.01
C ASP A 34 57.91 -23.61 9.18
N GLU A 35 59.20 -23.51 8.87
CA GLU A 35 59.95 -22.24 8.91
C GLU A 35 59.53 -21.32 7.76
N THR A 36 59.32 -21.88 6.56
CA THR A 36 58.80 -21.12 5.41
C THR A 36 57.37 -20.66 5.65
N LYS A 37 56.51 -21.52 6.23
CA LYS A 37 55.14 -21.15 6.61
C LYS A 37 55.12 -20.04 7.64
N LYS A 38 55.98 -20.10 8.65
CA LYS A 38 56.09 -19.06 9.68
C LYS A 38 56.56 -17.74 9.06
N MET A 39 57.56 -17.78 8.19
CA MET A 39 58.03 -16.61 7.45
C MET A 39 56.92 -15.98 6.60
N VAL A 40 56.14 -16.77 5.86
CA VAL A 40 55.01 -16.27 5.05
C VAL A 40 53.91 -15.65 5.93
N VAL A 41 53.57 -16.30 7.05
CA VAL A 41 52.57 -15.76 8.00
C VAL A 41 53.06 -14.46 8.62
N ASP A 42 54.34 -14.35 8.95
CA ASP A 42 54.92 -13.13 9.52
C ASP A 42 54.97 -12.01 8.48
N ILE A 43 55.31 -12.30 7.21
CA ILE A 43 55.25 -11.35 6.09
C ILE A 43 53.81 -10.84 5.85
N LEU A 44 52.80 -11.70 5.94
CA LEU A 44 51.40 -11.28 5.80
C LEU A 44 50.93 -10.41 6.98
N LYS A 45 51.53 -10.59 8.16
CA LYS A 45 51.21 -9.82 9.38
C LYS A 45 51.96 -8.50 9.48
N THR A 46 53.07 -8.32 8.76
CA THR A 46 53.79 -7.05 8.74
C THR A 46 52.94 -5.93 8.15
N ASP A 47 53.32 -4.69 8.46
CA ASP A 47 52.63 -3.52 7.94
C ASP A 47 52.71 -3.44 6.41
N ASP A 48 53.80 -3.93 5.81
CA ASP A 48 53.96 -3.99 4.36
C ASP A 48 53.06 -5.06 3.73
N GLY A 49 52.89 -6.23 4.37
CA GLY A 49 51.93 -7.24 3.93
C GLY A 49 50.48 -6.76 3.99
N LYS A 50 50.10 -6.05 5.07
CA LYS A 50 48.78 -5.43 5.20
C LYS A 50 48.55 -4.33 4.17
N LYS A 51 49.55 -3.47 3.92
CA LYS A 51 49.48 -2.42 2.89
C LYS A 51 49.34 -3.00 1.49
N ALA A 52 50.11 -4.04 1.16
CA ALA A 52 50.01 -4.72 -0.13
C ALA A 52 48.62 -5.34 -0.35
N ILE A 53 48.05 -5.98 0.68
CA ILE A 53 46.67 -6.49 0.61
C ILE A 53 45.67 -5.34 0.47
N GLN A 54 45.86 -4.23 1.19
CA GLN A 54 44.99 -3.07 1.10
C GLN A 54 45.03 -2.43 -0.29
N GLU A 55 46.20 -2.30 -0.91
CA GLU A 55 46.37 -1.81 -2.29
C GLU A 55 45.68 -2.75 -3.29
N ILE A 56 45.82 -4.06 -3.11
CA ILE A 56 45.13 -5.06 -3.94
C ILE A 56 43.60 -4.98 -3.75
N MET A 57 43.12 -4.78 -2.52
CA MET A 57 41.69 -4.59 -2.23
C MET A 57 41.14 -3.25 -2.75
N THR A 58 42.01 -2.27 -3.07
CA THR A 58 41.57 -1.05 -3.75
C THR A 58 41.38 -1.22 -5.25
N ASP A 59 41.93 -2.29 -5.85
CA ASP A 59 41.72 -2.64 -7.26
C ASP A 59 40.26 -3.06 -7.50
N GLU A 60 39.59 -2.38 -8.42
CA GLU A 60 38.18 -2.61 -8.78
C GLU A 60 37.92 -4.05 -9.27
N LYS A 61 38.89 -4.69 -9.95
CA LYS A 61 38.73 -6.07 -10.42
C LYS A 61 38.74 -7.05 -9.25
N VAL A 62 39.56 -6.79 -8.24
CA VAL A 62 39.66 -7.63 -7.05
C VAL A 62 38.46 -7.41 -6.13
N LYS A 63 37.98 -6.17 -5.98
CA LYS A 63 36.72 -5.88 -5.27
C LYS A 63 35.54 -6.58 -5.90
N GLN A 64 35.41 -6.52 -7.23
CA GLN A 64 34.34 -7.21 -7.94
C GLN A 64 34.39 -8.72 -7.68
N GLN A 65 35.57 -9.32 -7.70
CA GLN A 65 35.72 -10.76 -7.49
C GLN A 65 35.47 -11.21 -6.03
N LEU A 66 35.74 -10.33 -5.05
CA LEU A 66 35.44 -10.54 -3.63
C LEU A 66 33.96 -10.31 -3.27
N ILE A 67 33.28 -9.37 -3.94
CA ILE A 67 31.86 -9.03 -3.71
C ILE A 67 30.92 -10.05 -4.36
N MET A 68 31.42 -10.91 -5.26
CA MET A 68 30.62 -11.87 -6.05
C MET A 68 30.43 -13.24 -5.38
N ASP A 69 30.50 -13.35 -4.05
CA ASP A 69 29.85 -14.50 -3.40
C ASP A 69 28.35 -14.26 -3.38
N GLU A 70 27.68 -14.67 -4.47
CA GLU A 70 26.25 -14.52 -4.68
C GLU A 70 25.43 -15.06 -3.49
N SER A 71 25.93 -16.11 -2.83
CA SER A 71 25.27 -16.74 -1.70
C SER A 71 25.30 -15.84 -0.47
N VAL A 72 26.47 -15.30 -0.13
CA VAL A 72 26.66 -14.40 1.01
C VAL A 72 25.94 -13.07 0.77
N VAL A 73 25.98 -12.52 -0.45
CA VAL A 73 25.26 -11.29 -0.79
C VAL A 73 23.75 -11.48 -0.66
N LYS A 74 23.20 -12.57 -1.22
CA LYS A 74 21.78 -12.89 -1.13
C LYS A 74 21.34 -13.10 0.32
N GLU A 75 22.08 -13.90 1.09
CA GLU A 75 21.79 -14.15 2.49
C GLU A 75 21.86 -12.85 3.32
N THR A 76 22.86 -12.01 3.08
CA THR A 76 23.00 -10.71 3.76
C THR A 76 21.85 -9.77 3.41
N ILE A 77 21.45 -9.68 2.13
CA ILE A 77 20.31 -8.86 1.70
C ILE A 77 19.02 -9.36 2.34
N VAL A 78 18.73 -10.67 2.26
CA VAL A 78 17.53 -11.26 2.86
C VAL A 78 17.52 -10.99 4.36
N THR A 79 18.60 -11.36 5.07
CA THR A 79 18.72 -11.18 6.52
C THR A 79 18.57 -9.72 6.91
N THR A 80 19.19 -8.79 6.17
CA THR A 80 19.12 -7.36 6.49
C THR A 80 17.70 -6.83 6.25
N LEU A 81 17.07 -7.16 5.13
CA LEU A 81 15.72 -6.68 4.79
C LEU A 81 14.62 -7.31 5.66
N THR A 82 14.78 -8.57 6.08
CA THR A 82 13.83 -9.27 6.96
C THR A 82 14.12 -9.05 8.45
N SER A 83 15.24 -8.42 8.80
CA SER A 83 15.55 -8.07 10.20
C SER A 83 14.66 -6.92 10.70
N GLU A 84 14.62 -6.77 12.03
CA GLU A 84 14.00 -5.60 12.67
C GLU A 84 14.59 -4.29 12.15
N LYS A 85 15.92 -4.24 11.90
CA LYS A 85 16.58 -3.06 11.33
C LYS A 85 16.08 -2.74 9.91
N GLY A 86 15.81 -3.77 9.10
CA GLY A 86 15.20 -3.60 7.78
C GLY A 86 13.78 -3.05 7.89
N SER A 87 12.99 -3.58 8.83
CA SER A 87 11.64 -3.08 9.11
C SER A 87 11.63 -1.62 9.60
N GLU A 88 12.56 -1.25 10.49
CA GLU A 88 12.76 0.13 10.95
C GLU A 88 13.20 1.05 9.82
N PHE A 89 14.10 0.58 8.95
CA PHE A 89 14.49 1.31 7.75
C PHE A 89 13.27 1.64 6.89
N TRP A 90 12.44 0.63 6.57
CA TRP A 90 11.23 0.86 5.78
C TRP A 90 10.25 1.81 6.46
N LYS A 91 10.01 1.68 7.76
CA LYS A 91 9.16 2.61 8.52
C LYS A 91 9.66 4.05 8.39
N LYS A 92 10.95 4.27 8.65
CA LYS A 92 11.57 5.61 8.55
C LYS A 92 11.60 6.13 7.11
N SER A 93 11.79 5.27 6.13
CA SER A 93 11.74 5.65 4.71
C SER A 93 10.33 6.06 4.30
N PHE A 94 9.28 5.38 4.79
CA PHE A 94 7.89 5.77 4.52
C PHE A 94 7.43 7.05 5.22
N GLU A 95 8.14 7.48 6.27
CA GLU A 95 7.94 8.80 6.87
C GLU A 95 8.44 9.96 5.97
N ASP A 96 9.37 9.70 5.03
CA ASP A 96 9.79 10.69 4.04
C ASP A 96 8.72 10.83 2.94
N PRO A 97 8.07 12.01 2.81
CA PRO A 97 7.03 12.23 1.80
C PRO A 97 7.52 12.02 0.37
N LYS A 98 8.79 12.34 0.07
CA LYS A 98 9.33 12.14 -1.29
C LYS A 98 9.46 10.67 -1.62
N PHE A 99 9.94 9.87 -0.65
CA PHE A 99 10.05 8.43 -0.82
C PHE A 99 8.66 7.79 -0.94
N ALA A 100 7.73 8.13 -0.04
CA ALA A 100 6.36 7.65 -0.07
C ALA A 100 5.65 8.02 -1.39
N GLU A 101 5.84 9.25 -1.89
CA GLU A 101 5.26 9.69 -3.16
C GLU A 101 5.79 8.88 -4.35
N GLN A 102 7.11 8.69 -4.44
CA GLN A 102 7.71 7.90 -5.52
C GLN A 102 7.28 6.44 -5.46
N MET A 103 7.22 5.86 -4.26
CA MET A 103 6.72 4.51 -4.05
C MET A 103 5.25 4.40 -4.47
N ALA A 104 4.38 5.29 -3.98
CA ALA A 104 2.96 5.32 -4.34
C ALA A 104 2.75 5.50 -5.85
N LYS A 105 3.54 6.36 -6.50
CA LYS A 105 3.52 6.54 -7.96
C LYS A 105 3.91 5.26 -8.69
N SER A 106 4.93 4.55 -8.22
CA SER A 106 5.37 3.29 -8.82
C SER A 106 4.32 2.18 -8.68
N MET A 107 3.59 2.15 -7.56
CA MET A 107 2.55 1.15 -7.28
C MET A 107 1.17 1.53 -7.83
N LYS A 108 0.99 2.75 -8.34
CA LYS A 108 -0.34 3.28 -8.73
C LYS A 108 -1.11 2.33 -9.65
N THR A 109 -0.47 1.84 -10.70
CA THR A 109 -1.12 0.99 -11.71
C THR A 109 -1.60 -0.34 -11.13
N GLU A 110 -0.73 -1.03 -10.38
CA GLU A 110 -1.08 -2.31 -9.76
C GLU A 110 -2.07 -2.13 -8.62
N ASN A 111 -1.96 -1.05 -7.85
CA ASN A 111 -2.92 -0.73 -6.79
C ASN A 111 -4.30 -0.38 -7.35
N GLU A 112 -4.37 0.37 -8.46
CA GLU A 112 -5.63 0.65 -9.15
C GLU A 112 -6.28 -0.64 -9.67
N LYS A 113 -5.48 -1.54 -10.26
CA LYS A 113 -5.95 -2.85 -10.72
C LYS A 113 -6.46 -3.69 -9.56
N LEU A 114 -5.70 -3.77 -8.47
CA LEU A 114 -6.10 -4.46 -7.24
C LEU A 114 -7.43 -3.92 -6.71
N LEU A 115 -7.58 -2.60 -6.58
CA LEU A 115 -8.83 -1.98 -6.13
C LEU A 115 -10.00 -2.28 -7.07
N LYS A 116 -9.79 -2.24 -8.38
CA LYS A 116 -10.82 -2.59 -9.38
C LYS A 116 -11.25 -4.04 -9.31
N ASP A 117 -10.34 -4.95 -8.99
CA ASP A 117 -10.64 -6.37 -8.85
C ASP A 117 -11.30 -6.65 -7.50
N LEU A 118 -10.83 -6.02 -6.41
CA LEU A 118 -11.50 -6.06 -5.10
C LEU A 118 -12.92 -5.50 -5.16
N MET A 119 -13.20 -4.45 -5.93
CA MET A 119 -14.59 -3.97 -6.10
C MET A 119 -15.54 -5.01 -6.71
N LYS A 120 -15.03 -6.06 -7.36
CA LYS A 120 -15.84 -7.17 -7.88
C LYS A 120 -15.93 -8.34 -6.88
N ASP A 121 -15.13 -8.30 -5.82
CA ASP A 121 -15.10 -9.31 -4.79
C ASP A 121 -16.27 -9.12 -3.80
N PRO A 122 -17.04 -10.18 -3.49
CA PRO A 122 -18.19 -10.07 -2.58
C PRO A 122 -17.84 -9.64 -1.15
N GLU A 123 -16.68 -10.04 -0.62
CA GLU A 123 -16.28 -9.69 0.75
C GLU A 123 -15.93 -8.20 0.82
N TYR A 124 -15.18 -7.71 -0.17
CA TYR A 124 -14.86 -6.28 -0.26
C TYR A 124 -16.10 -5.42 -0.52
N GLN A 125 -17.01 -5.88 -1.39
CA GLN A 125 -18.31 -5.22 -1.57
C GLN A 125 -19.10 -5.16 -0.26
N GLY A 126 -19.09 -6.22 0.55
CA GLY A 126 -19.71 -6.23 1.88
C GLY A 126 -19.15 -5.14 2.78
N MET A 127 -17.82 -5.03 2.86
CA MET A 127 -17.17 -3.97 3.63
C MET A 127 -17.51 -2.57 3.12
N VAL A 128 -17.54 -2.37 1.80
CA VAL A 128 -17.95 -1.08 1.20
C VAL A 128 -19.40 -0.76 1.51
N MET A 129 -20.30 -1.75 1.48
CA MET A 129 -21.70 -1.55 1.84
C MET A 129 -21.88 -1.18 3.31
N ASP A 130 -21.04 -1.70 4.20
CA ASP A 130 -21.05 -1.31 5.61
C ASP A 130 -20.55 0.13 5.80
N ILE A 131 -19.56 0.56 5.02
CA ILE A 131 -19.15 1.97 4.98
C ILE A 131 -20.31 2.86 4.52
N LEU A 132 -21.05 2.47 3.47
CA LEU A 132 -22.20 3.24 2.96
C LEU A 132 -23.36 3.35 3.97
N LYS A 133 -23.42 2.48 4.98
CA LYS A 133 -24.40 2.56 6.06
C LYS A 133 -23.98 3.55 7.15
N ASP A 134 -22.81 4.17 7.05
CA ASP A 134 -22.39 5.18 8.01
C ASP A 134 -23.41 6.34 8.10
N PRO A 135 -23.77 6.82 9.31
CA PRO A 135 -24.74 7.90 9.48
C PRO A 135 -24.44 9.18 8.71
N GLU A 136 -23.16 9.53 8.48
CA GLU A 136 -22.80 10.73 7.72
C GLU A 136 -23.15 10.55 6.24
N ILE A 137 -22.84 9.39 5.66
CA ILE A 137 -23.22 9.06 4.29
C ILE A 137 -24.75 8.98 4.14
N GLN A 138 -25.44 8.37 5.12
CA GLN A 138 -26.90 8.33 5.11
C GLN A 138 -27.52 9.73 5.15
N LYS A 139 -26.91 10.68 5.86
CA LYS A 139 -27.36 12.07 5.90
C LYS A 139 -27.22 12.73 4.52
N GLU A 140 -26.08 12.57 3.86
CA GLU A 140 -25.85 13.10 2.50
C GLU A 140 -26.82 12.48 1.48
N ILE A 141 -27.04 11.16 1.56
CA ILE A 141 -28.06 10.48 0.75
C ILE A 141 -29.45 11.05 1.05
N GLY A 142 -29.79 11.26 2.32
CA GLY A 142 -31.07 11.84 2.73
C GLY A 142 -31.27 13.29 2.27
N GLU A 143 -30.22 14.09 2.21
CA GLU A 143 -30.25 15.44 1.63
C GLU A 143 -30.42 15.39 0.12
N THR A 144 -29.76 14.45 -0.56
CA THR A 144 -29.91 14.20 -2.00
C THR A 144 -31.33 13.78 -2.35
N LEU A 145 -31.96 12.91 -1.55
CA LEU A 145 -33.37 12.53 -1.74
C LEU A 145 -34.35 13.69 -1.50
N LYS A 146 -33.93 14.74 -0.80
CA LYS A 146 -34.72 15.96 -0.61
C LYS A 146 -34.43 17.03 -1.67
N SER A 147 -33.47 16.80 -2.56
CA SER A 147 -33.08 17.73 -3.60
C SER A 147 -34.23 18.00 -4.56
N LYS A 148 -34.15 19.12 -5.28
CA LYS A 148 -35.19 19.52 -6.23
C LYS A 148 -35.33 18.51 -7.36
N GLU A 149 -34.20 18.01 -7.85
CA GLU A 149 -34.11 17.01 -8.92
C GLU A 149 -34.82 15.71 -8.52
N TYR A 150 -34.58 15.22 -7.30
CA TYR A 150 -35.26 14.02 -6.83
C TYR A 150 -36.75 14.26 -6.57
N ARG A 151 -37.13 15.45 -6.10
CA ARG A 151 -38.56 15.82 -5.93
C ARG A 151 -39.33 15.83 -7.25
N GLU A 152 -38.73 16.29 -8.34
CA GLU A 152 -39.37 16.25 -9.67
C GLU A 152 -39.63 14.79 -10.11
N HIS A 153 -38.64 13.91 -9.93
CA HIS A 153 -38.83 12.48 -10.18
C HIS A 153 -39.89 11.87 -9.25
N LEU A 154 -39.87 12.22 -7.96
CA LEU A 154 -40.84 11.76 -6.98
C LEU A 154 -42.25 12.22 -7.34
N GLN A 155 -42.42 13.47 -7.78
CA GLN A 155 -43.71 14.00 -8.23
C GLN A 155 -44.24 13.24 -9.43
N GLN A 156 -43.38 12.89 -10.39
CA GLN A 156 -43.77 12.07 -11.53
C GLN A 156 -44.24 10.67 -11.08
N VAL A 157 -43.46 9.97 -10.25
CA VAL A 157 -43.83 8.64 -9.75
C VAL A 157 -45.13 8.68 -8.94
N VAL A 158 -45.32 9.71 -8.12
CA VAL A 158 -46.57 9.91 -7.36
C VAL A 158 -47.74 10.15 -8.30
N THR A 159 -47.57 10.96 -9.34
CA THR A 159 -48.61 11.21 -10.35
C THR A 159 -48.98 9.94 -11.08
N GLU A 160 -48.00 9.18 -11.58
CA GLU A 160 -48.22 7.88 -12.24
C GLU A 160 -48.90 6.87 -11.30
N THR A 161 -48.55 6.87 -10.02
CA THR A 161 -49.17 6.03 -8.99
C THR A 161 -50.65 6.40 -8.81
N PHE A 162 -50.97 7.70 -8.73
CA PHE A 162 -52.36 8.17 -8.65
C PHE A 162 -53.14 7.89 -9.93
N GLU A 163 -52.47 7.88 -11.08
CA GLU A 163 -53.09 7.59 -12.37
C GLU A 163 -53.34 6.10 -12.60
N SER A 164 -52.69 5.22 -11.82
CA SER A 164 -52.89 3.78 -11.87
C SER A 164 -54.36 3.41 -11.66
N PRO A 165 -54.95 2.56 -12.53
CA PRO A 165 -56.33 2.10 -12.39
C PRO A 165 -56.66 1.52 -11.02
N LEU A 166 -55.70 0.80 -10.41
CA LEU A 166 -55.86 0.23 -9.07
C LEU A 166 -55.96 1.31 -7.99
N PHE A 167 -55.17 2.37 -8.12
CA PHE A 167 -55.16 3.46 -7.16
C PHE A 167 -56.39 4.37 -7.34
N LYS A 168 -56.77 4.66 -8.58
CA LYS A 168 -58.03 5.36 -8.92
C LYS A 168 -59.25 4.63 -8.34
N ALA A 169 -59.31 3.30 -8.51
CA ALA A 169 -60.41 2.49 -7.95
C ALA A 169 -60.43 2.54 -6.41
N LYS A 170 -59.27 2.45 -5.75
CA LYS A 170 -59.18 2.59 -4.29
C LYS A 170 -59.62 3.98 -3.82
N ILE A 171 -59.19 5.05 -4.50
CA ILE A 171 -59.62 6.42 -4.18
C ILE A 171 -61.14 6.54 -4.36
N GLN A 172 -61.69 6.03 -5.46
CA GLN A 172 -63.14 6.04 -5.68
C GLN A 172 -63.90 5.28 -4.59
N ASP A 173 -63.43 4.11 -4.19
CA ASP A 173 -64.04 3.33 -3.09
C ASP A 173 -63.98 4.08 -1.75
N ILE A 174 -62.85 4.74 -1.44
CA ILE A 174 -62.71 5.59 -0.25
C ILE A 174 -63.68 6.78 -0.31
N LEU A 175 -63.79 7.45 -1.46
CA LEU A 175 -64.72 8.58 -1.64
C LEU A 175 -66.18 8.15 -1.50
N LEU A 176 -66.54 6.97 -2.02
CA LEU A 176 -67.88 6.40 -1.88
C LEU A 176 -68.18 6.02 -0.43
N LYS A 177 -67.23 5.43 0.30
CA LYS A 177 -67.36 5.14 1.74
C LYS A 177 -67.52 6.40 2.56
N ALA A 178 -66.68 7.41 2.35
CA ALA A 178 -66.77 8.69 3.04
C ALA A 178 -68.12 9.40 2.76
N ALA A 179 -68.61 9.36 1.51
CA ALA A 179 -69.93 9.89 1.18
C ALA A 179 -71.07 9.10 1.83
N GLY A 180 -70.92 7.78 1.96
CA GLY A 180 -71.85 6.91 2.69
C GLY A 180 -71.87 7.20 4.19
N GLU A 181 -70.71 7.42 4.80
CA GLU A 181 -70.56 7.78 6.21
C GLU A 181 -71.07 9.20 6.51
N MET A 182 -70.83 10.18 5.62
CA MET A 182 -71.42 11.53 5.74
C MET A 182 -72.95 11.52 5.58
N LYS A 183 -73.50 10.66 4.71
CA LYS A 183 -74.96 10.44 4.65
C LYS A 183 -75.49 9.72 5.89
N GLY A 184 -74.67 8.93 6.56
CA GLY A 184 -75.01 8.27 7.84
C GLY A 184 -74.93 9.19 9.06
N GLN A 185 -74.10 10.24 9.02
CA GLN A 185 -73.98 11.23 10.11
C GLN A 185 -74.81 12.51 9.91
N GLY A 186 -75.33 12.77 8.71
CA GLY A 186 -76.19 13.94 8.44
C GLY A 186 -77.69 13.73 8.70
N GLY A 187 -78.08 12.61 9.30
CA GLY A 187 -79.48 12.17 9.40
C GLY A 187 -80.18 12.41 10.74
N GLU A 188 -79.56 13.09 11.71
CA GLU A 188 -80.17 13.26 13.04
C GLU A 188 -79.75 14.57 13.72
N GLN A 189 -80.04 15.72 13.10
CA GLN A 189 -80.24 16.97 13.85
C GLN A 189 -80.97 17.99 12.97
N GLY A 190 -82.28 18.10 13.19
CA GLY A 190 -83.07 19.13 12.54
C GLY A 190 -84.57 19.02 12.74
N GLN A 191 -85.07 19.07 13.99
CA GLN A 191 -86.32 19.79 14.31
C GLN A 191 -86.52 20.00 15.83
N GLU A 192 -87.26 21.07 16.16
CA GLU A 192 -87.50 21.72 17.46
C GLU A 192 -86.35 22.64 17.93
N GLY A 193 -86.55 23.94 18.18
CA GLY A 193 -87.73 24.79 18.26
C GLY A 193 -87.24 26.22 18.55
N GLY A 194 -87.96 27.22 18.06
CA GLY A 194 -87.51 28.62 18.01
C GLY A 194 -87.43 29.36 19.34
N GLY A 195 -86.98 30.62 19.23
CA GLY A 195 -87.15 31.62 20.30
C GLY A 195 -86.02 32.64 20.37
N GLU A 196 -86.18 33.71 19.58
CA GLU A 196 -86.04 35.13 19.95
C GLU A 196 -84.81 35.68 20.71
N SER A 197 -84.45 36.90 20.29
CA SER A 197 -83.69 37.93 21.01
C SER A 197 -82.16 37.80 20.88
N GLY A 198 -81.41 38.82 20.52
CA GLY A 198 -81.66 40.25 20.40
C GLY A 198 -80.34 40.91 19.98
N GLY A 199 -80.41 42.19 19.62
CA GLY A 199 -79.39 42.91 18.86
C GLY A 199 -78.03 43.09 19.54
N GLY A 200 -77.09 43.64 18.77
CA GLY A 200 -75.77 43.97 19.28
C GLY A 200 -74.77 44.34 18.18
N GLU A 201 -74.97 45.51 17.62
CA GLU A 201 -74.02 46.26 16.80
C GLU A 201 -72.64 46.43 17.51
N SER A 202 -71.58 46.55 16.70
CA SER A 202 -70.50 47.54 16.85
C SER A 202 -69.05 47.02 16.83
N GLY A 203 -68.24 47.72 16.03
CA GLY A 203 -66.79 47.93 16.22
C GLY A 203 -65.89 46.91 15.53
N GLY A 204 -65.04 47.22 14.55
CA GLY A 204 -64.40 48.49 14.22
C GLY A 204 -62.91 48.47 14.65
N GLY A 205 -62.02 48.75 13.69
CA GLY A 205 -60.58 49.00 13.89
C GLY A 205 -59.72 47.76 13.65
N GLY A 206 -58.72 47.72 12.74
CA GLY A 206 -57.86 48.79 12.24
C GLY A 206 -56.59 48.84 13.09
N GLY A 207 -55.41 48.66 12.49
CA GLY A 207 -54.15 48.97 13.17
C GLY A 207 -52.95 48.13 12.75
N SER A 208 -52.18 48.72 11.84
CA SER A 208 -50.78 48.54 11.46
C SER A 208 -49.76 48.21 12.56
N GLU A 209 -48.64 47.60 12.17
CA GLU A 209 -47.22 47.90 12.51
C GLU A 209 -46.37 46.75 11.93
N GLU A 210 -45.56 46.90 10.88
CA GLU A 210 -44.29 47.64 10.73
C GLU A 210 -43.20 47.31 11.76
N SER A 211 -42.19 46.56 11.31
CA SER A 211 -40.78 46.56 11.74
C SER A 211 -40.12 45.38 11.00
N GLY A 212 -39.17 45.53 10.07
CA GLY A 212 -38.09 46.51 10.04
C GLY A 212 -36.95 45.99 10.92
N GLY A 213 -36.02 45.20 10.36
CA GLY A 213 -34.94 44.57 11.12
C GLY A 213 -33.87 43.95 10.21
N GLU A 214 -32.95 44.82 9.80
CA GLU A 214 -31.76 44.64 8.98
C GLU A 214 -30.59 43.97 9.75
N GLY A 215 -29.67 43.34 9.01
CA GLY A 215 -28.28 43.07 9.41
C GLY A 215 -28.01 41.71 10.08
N GLY A 216 -26.94 40.97 9.78
CA GLY A 216 -25.76 41.22 8.97
C GLY A 216 -24.70 40.14 9.30
N ALA A 217 -23.63 40.13 8.48
CA ALA A 217 -22.44 39.27 8.48
C ALA A 217 -22.56 37.93 7.73
#